data_AF-A0A225NHA3-F1
#
_entry.id   AF-A0A225NHA3-F1
#
_cell.length_a   1.000
_cell.length_b   1.000
_cell.length_c   1.000
_cell.angle_alpha   90.00
_cell.angle_beta   90.00
_cell.angle_gamma   90.00
#
_symmetry.space_group_name_H-M   'P 1'
#
loop_
_entity.id
_entity.type
_entity.pdbx_description
1 polymer ?
#
loop_
_entity_poly.entity_id
_entity_poly.type
_entity_poly.pdbx_seq_one_letter_code
_entity_poly.pdbx_strand_id
1 'polypeptide(L)' 'MKPLPKALLDQMIANSRANQSGKAEVDHHPVVKLFTPDAQATWLLSEYDPEEAQQANGWKIEDQLSLF' A
#
# COMPACT_ATOMS: atom_id res chain seq x y z
N MET A 1 -16.73 0.51 -5.91
CA MET A 1 -15.28 0.76 -5.98
C MET A 1 -14.65 -0.25 -6.93
N LYS A 2 -13.72 0.16 -7.80
CA LYS A 2 -13.02 -0.79 -8.68
C LYS A 2 -11.89 -1.45 -7.88
N PRO A 3 -11.75 -2.79 -7.88
CA PRO A 3 -10.65 -3.43 -7.17
C PRO A 3 -9.30 -3.06 -7.80
N LEU A 4 -8.27 -2.96 -6.95
CA LEU A 4 -6.90 -2.72 -7.42
C LEU A 4 -6.44 -3.88 -8.32
N PRO A 5 -5.85 -3.60 -9.49
CA PRO A 5 -5.24 -4.63 -10.33
C PRO A 5 -4.16 -5.39 -9.54
N LYS A 6 -4.21 -6.72 -9.58
CA LYS A 6 -3.26 -7.59 -8.87
C LYS A 6 -1.79 -7.23 -9.15
N ALA A 7 -1.47 -6.85 -10.38
CA ALA A 7 -0.10 -6.47 -10.76
C ALA A 7 0.45 -5.27 -9.97
N LEU A 8 -0.40 -4.30 -9.62
CA LEU A 8 0.02 -3.14 -8.81
C LEU A 8 0.26 -3.57 -7.36
N LEU A 9 -0.59 -4.43 -6.81
CA LEU A 9 -0.42 -4.99 -5.47
C LEU A 9 0.86 -5.83 -5.38
N ASP A 10 1.10 -6.69 -6.37
CA ASP A 10 2.30 -7.53 -6.44
C ASP A 10 3.58 -6.66 -6.48
N GLN A 11 3.55 -5.54 -7.21
CA GLN A 11 4.67 -4.59 -7.26
C GLN A 11 4.91 -3.92 -5.91
N MET A 12 3.86 -3.45 -5.22
CA MET A 12 3.98 -2.81 -3.91
C MET A 12 4.50 -3.79 -2.83
N ILE A 13 4.11 -5.06 -2.89
CA ILE A 13 4.64 -6.11 -2.00
C ILE A 13 6.13 -6.37 -2.29
N ALA A 14 6.53 -6.36 -3.55
CA ALA A 14 7.95 -6.51 -3.92
C ALA A 14 8.80 -5.35 -3.40
N ASN A 15 8.28 -4.12 -3.46
CA ASN A 15 8.93 -2.92 -2.91
C ASN A 15 9.12 -3.05 -1.38
N SER A 16 8.05 -3.40 -0.65
CA SER A 16 8.13 -3.62 0.81
C SER A 16 9.19 -4.67 1.18
N ARG A 17 9.23 -5.81 0.46
CA ARG A 17 10.24 -6.86 0.68
C ARG A 17 11.67 -6.39 0.44
N ALA A 18 11.89 -5.46 -0.51
CA ALA A 18 13.21 -4.89 -0.75
C ALA A 18 13.70 -4.10 0.49
N ASN A 19 12.81 -3.32 1.10
CA ASN A 19 13.07 -2.54 2.30
C ASN A 19 13.20 -3.39 3.58
N GLN A 20 12.42 -4.46 3.70
CA GLN A 20 12.52 -5.41 4.82
C GLN A 20 13.87 -6.15 4.90
N SER A 21 14.63 -6.21 3.80
CA SER A 21 15.92 -6.91 3.76
C SER A 21 17.05 -6.24 4.58
N GLY A 22 16.80 -5.06 5.16
CA GLY A 22 17.72 -4.34 6.04
C GLY A 22 18.94 -3.73 5.34
N LYS A 23 19.01 -3.82 4.01
CA LYS A 23 20.10 -3.29 3.19
C LYS A 23 19.79 -1.88 2.68
N ALA A 24 19.76 -0.92 3.60
CA ALA A 24 19.37 0.47 3.35
C ALA A 24 17.94 0.62 2.78
N GLU A 25 17.26 1.68 3.20
CA GLU A 25 15.92 1.98 2.69
C GLU A 25 16.00 2.44 1.23
N VAL A 26 15.11 1.89 0.40
CA VAL A 26 14.90 2.24 -0.99
C VAL A 26 13.66 3.12 -1.08
N ASP A 27 13.86 4.36 -1.54
CA ASP A 27 12.76 5.27 -1.85
C ASP A 27 12.13 4.89 -3.21
N HIS A 28 11.02 4.16 -3.15
CA HIS A 28 10.32 3.66 -4.32
C HIS A 28 9.39 4.72 -4.93
N HIS A 29 9.35 4.80 -6.26
CA HIS A 29 8.34 5.61 -6.95
C HIS A 29 6.91 5.16 -6.61
N PRO A 30 5.94 6.09 -6.48
CA PRO A 30 4.54 5.76 -6.25
C PRO A 30 3.97 4.80 -7.32
N VAL A 31 3.28 3.76 -6.86
CA VAL A 31 2.64 2.73 -7.70
C VAL A 31 1.14 3.00 -7.83
N VAL A 32 0.52 3.47 -6.74
CA VAL A 32 -0.93 3.77 -6.69
C VAL A 32 -1.14 5.21 -6.25
N LYS A 33 -2.08 5.88 -6.92
CA LYS A 33 -2.61 7.19 -6.53
C LYS A 33 -4.08 7.03 -6.12
N LEU A 34 -4.38 7.31 -4.86
CA LEU A 34 -5.75 7.36 -4.34
C LEU A 34 -6.16 8.81 -4.18
N PHE A 35 -7.43 9.09 -4.45
CA PHE A 35 -8.00 10.41 -4.31
C PHE A 35 -9.20 10.31 -3.39
N THR A 36 -9.11 10.99 -2.25
CA THR A 36 -10.13 11.05 -1.21
C THR A 36 -10.80 12.42 -1.32
N PRO A 37 -11.92 12.57 -2.06
CA PRO A 37 -12.44 13.87 -2.45
C PRO A 37 -12.98 14.68 -1.27
N ASP A 38 -13.58 14.00 -0.29
CA ASP A 38 -14.13 14.58 0.93
C ASP A 38 -13.04 15.20 1.82
N ALA A 39 -11.83 14.62 1.81
CA ALA A 39 -10.64 15.16 2.45
C ALA A 39 -9.86 16.14 1.57
N GLN A 40 -10.24 16.31 0.30
CA GLN A 40 -9.47 17.03 -0.72
C GLN A 40 -7.99 16.59 -0.78
N ALA A 41 -7.74 15.29 -0.60
CA ALA A 41 -6.41 14.73 -0.45
C ALA A 41 -6.06 13.77 -1.60
N THR A 42 -4.77 13.73 -1.95
CA THR A 42 -4.20 12.71 -2.84
C THR A 42 -3.18 11.91 -2.05
N TRP A 43 -3.36 10.59 -2.01
CA TRP A 43 -2.44 9.66 -1.38
C TRP A 43 -1.63 8.95 -2.46
N LEU A 44 -0.31 8.86 -2.26
CA LEU A 44 0.62 8.20 -3.14
C LEU A 44 1.24 7.02 -2.38
N LEU A 45 0.94 5.80 -2.81
CA LEU A 45 1.41 4.58 -2.17
C LEU A 45 2.49 3.94 -3.04
N SER A 46 3.67 3.71 -2.46
CA SER A 46 4.82 3.09 -3.12
C SER A 46 4.99 1.61 -2.74
N GLU A 47 4.60 1.22 -1.54
CA GLU A 47 4.77 -0.14 -1.02
C GLU A 47 3.58 -0.59 -0.15
N TYR A 48 3.48 -1.89 0.08
CA TYR A 48 2.46 -2.50 0.92
C TYR A 48 2.98 -3.76 1.58
N ASP A 49 3.01 -3.78 2.91
CA ASP A 49 3.34 -4.96 3.70
C ASP A 49 2.06 -5.67 4.19
N PRO A 50 1.73 -6.86 3.66
CA PRO A 50 0.57 -7.61 4.10
C PRO A 50 0.70 -8.12 5.55
N GLU A 51 1.94 -8.32 6.05
CA GLU A 51 2.19 -8.84 7.39
C GLU A 51 2.05 -7.74 8.45
N GLU A 52 2.46 -6.51 8.13
CA GLU A 52 2.22 -5.32 8.98
C GLU A 52 0.73 -5.05 9.16
N ALA A 53 -0.04 -5.10 8.06
CA ALA A 53 -1.50 -4.89 8.10
C ALA A 53 -2.21 -5.91 9.01
N GLN A 54 -1.70 -7.13 9.11
CA GLN A 54 -2.24 -8.17 9.97
C GLN A 54 -1.99 -7.91 11.47
N GLN A 55 -0.90 -7.20 11.80
CA GLN A 55 -0.52 -6.85 13.17
C GLN A 55 -1.29 -5.62 13.69
N ALA A 56 -1.77 -4.74 12.80
CA ALA A 56 -2.42 -3.48 13.13
C ALA A 56 -3.90 -3.58 13.61
N ASN A 57 -4.24 -4.54 14.48
CA ASN A 57 -5.54 -4.69 15.17
C ASN A 57 -6.65 -5.48 14.46
N GLY A 58 -6.33 -6.50 13.64
CA GLY A 58 -7.34 -7.45 13.13
C GLY A 58 -8.28 -6.91 12.04
N TRP A 59 -7.95 -5.77 11.44
CA TRP A 59 -8.64 -5.21 10.29
C TRP A 59 -8.26 -5.98 9.03
N LYS A 60 -9.22 -6.30 8.17
CA LYS A 60 -8.90 -6.99 6.91
C LYS A 60 -8.31 -6.00 5.93
N ILE A 61 -7.44 -6.50 5.06
CA ILE A 61 -6.79 -5.76 3.97
C ILE A 61 -7.82 -5.00 3.11
N GLU A 62 -9.00 -5.59 2.92
CA GLU A 62 -10.12 -5.03 2.17
C GLU A 62 -10.69 -3.76 2.83
N ASP A 63 -10.64 -3.69 4.16
CA ASP A 63 -11.14 -2.55 4.94
C ASP A 63 -10.16 -1.36 4.87
N GLN A 64 -8.85 -1.63 4.89
CA GLN A 64 -7.80 -0.61 4.84
C GLN A 64 -7.78 0.16 3.52
N LEU A 65 -8.03 -0.53 2.40
CA LEU A 65 -8.08 0.09 1.07
C LEU A 65 -9.43 0.77 0.79
N SER A 66 -10.46 0.50 1.60
CA SER A 66 -11.77 1.17 1.52
C SER A 66 -11.82 2.50 2.30
N LEU A 67 -10.79 2.80 3.08
CA LEU A 67 -10.63 4.07 3.81
C LEU A 67 -10.07 5.22 2.96
N PHE A 68 -9.71 4.94 1.71
CA PHE A 68 -9.12 5.92 0.79
C PHE A 68 -10.02 6.24 -0.40
#